data_AF-A0A1G3R0F8-F1
#
_entry.id   AF-A0A1G3R0F8-F1
#
_cell.length_a   1.000
_cell.length_b   1.000
_cell.length_c   1.000
_cell.angle_alpha   90.00
_cell.angle_beta   90.00
_cell.angle_gamma   90.00
#
_symmetry.space_group_name_H-M   'P 1'
#
loop_
_entity.id
_entity.type
_entity.pdbx_description
1 polymer ?
#
loop_
_entity_poly.entity_id
_entity_poly.type
_entity_poly.pdbx_seq_one_letter_code
_entity_poly.pdbx_strand_id
1 'polypeptide(L)'
;MSRKDEYVAKMKKQLDDWSTDIDELQVKASLAKAELKAKYEEQIAELRKKRQEGDSKLNAIKAAADDSWEHLKGETERTWGALKAAVNEFKSRMK
;
A
#
# COMPACT_ATOMS: atom_id res chain seq x y z
N MET A 1 14.00 9.08 18.84
CA MET A 1 13.34 7.95 18.15
C MET A 1 14.41 6.95 17.78
N SER A 2 14.12 5.64 17.83
CA SER A 2 15.03 4.65 17.26
C SER A 2 14.95 4.67 15.73
N ARG A 3 15.96 4.10 15.05
CA ARG A 3 15.94 3.93 13.59
C ARG A 3 14.73 3.11 13.11
N LYS A 4 14.28 2.16 13.94
CA LYS A 4 13.06 1.37 13.72
C LYS A 4 11.82 2.26 13.78
N ASP A 5 11.69 3.11 14.80
CA ASP A 5 10.53 4.00 14.96
C ASP A 5 10.42 4.98 13.79
N GLU A 6 11.55 5.54 13.33
CA GLU A 6 11.58 6.43 12.16
C GLU A 6 11.14 5.71 10.89
N TYR A 7 11.63 4.48 10.68
CA TYR A 7 11.21 3.65 9.56
C TYR A 7 9.72 3.33 9.63
N VAL A 8 9.22 2.92 10.80
CA VAL A 8 7.80 2.60 11.01
C VAL A 8 6.92 3.82 10.74
N ALA A 9 7.28 4.98 11.27
CA ALA A 9 6.55 6.23 11.06
C ALA A 9 6.52 6.63 9.58
N LYS A 10 7.68 6.54 8.90
CA LYS A 10 7.78 6.80 7.46
C LYS A 10 6.88 5.86 6.66
N MET A 11 6.94 4.56 6.93
CA MET A 11 6.17 3.58 6.18
C MET A 11 4.67 3.68 6.45
N LYS A 12 4.29 3.98 7.70
CA LYS A 12 2.89 4.29 8.03
C LYS A 12 2.37 5.44 7.18
N LYS A 13 3.13 6.55 7.10
CA LYS A 13 2.75 7.68 6.26
C LYS A 13 2.58 7.28 4.79
N GLN A 14 3.48 6.48 4.24
CA GLN A 14 3.34 6.01 2.86
C GLN A 14 2.10 5.11 2.66
N LEU A 15 1.76 4.26 3.63
CA LEU A 15 0.54 3.45 3.56
C LEU A 15 -0.73 4.30 3.64
N ASP A 16 -0.70 5.38 4.41
CA ASP A 16 -1.80 6.34 4.51
C ASP A 16 -1.95 7.14 3.19
N ASP A 17 -0.83 7.55 2.58
CA ASP A 17 -0.81 8.19 1.26
C ASP A 17 -1.41 7.24 0.20
N TRP A 18 -0.99 5.98 0.16
CA TRP A 18 -1.57 4.98 -0.76
C TRP A 18 -3.04 4.66 -0.45
N SER A 19 -3.46 4.72 0.81
CA SER A 19 -4.88 4.55 1.16
C SER A 19 -5.72 5.68 0.56
N THR A 20 -5.26 6.91 0.72
CA THR A 20 -5.90 8.11 0.13
C THR A 20 -5.98 7.99 -1.39
N ASP A 21 -4.88 7.59 -2.02
CA ASP A 21 -4.80 7.34 -3.45
C ASP A 21 -5.82 6.30 -3.93
N ILE A 22 -5.92 5.17 -3.23
CA ILE A 22 -6.85 4.09 -3.53
C ILE A 22 -8.31 4.57 -3.39
N ASP A 23 -8.60 5.40 -2.39
CA ASP A 23 -9.94 5.94 -2.18
C ASP A 23 -10.34 6.94 -3.27
N GLU A 24 -9.41 7.78 -3.73
CA GLU A 24 -9.63 8.63 -4.92
C GLU A 24 -9.93 7.80 -6.17
N LEU A 25 -9.18 6.71 -6.36
CA LEU A 25 -9.39 5.76 -7.46
C LEU A 25 -10.76 5.08 -7.37
N GLN A 26 -11.22 4.74 -6.15
CA GLN A 26 -12.56 4.20 -5.91
C GLN A 26 -13.67 5.17 -6.29
N VAL A 27 -13.52 6.44 -5.97
CA VAL A 27 -14.48 7.48 -6.38
C VAL A 27 -14.52 7.59 -7.90
N LYS A 28 -13.36 7.62 -8.57
CA LYS A 28 -13.32 7.68 -10.03
C LYS A 28 -13.89 6.42 -10.70
N ALA A 29 -13.64 5.25 -10.11
CA ALA A 29 -14.17 3.98 -10.59
C ALA A 29 -15.70 3.91 -10.51
N SER A 30 -16.29 4.46 -9.43
CA SER A 30 -17.75 4.49 -9.27
C SER A 30 -18.45 5.41 -10.27
N LEU A 31 -17.74 6.42 -10.79
CA LEU A 31 -18.20 7.34 -11.84
C LEU A 31 -17.96 6.80 -13.26
N ALA A 32 -17.22 5.70 -13.42
CA ALA A 32 -16.95 5.11 -14.73
C ALA A 32 -18.19 4.42 -15.32
N LYS A 33 -18.16 4.18 -16.64
CA LYS A 33 -19.19 3.40 -17.32
C LYS A 33 -19.28 1.99 -16.72
N ALA A 34 -20.48 1.40 -16.72
CA ALA A 34 -20.76 0.10 -16.08
C ALA A 34 -19.78 -1.02 -16.49
N GLU A 35 -19.37 -1.07 -17.76
CA GLU A 35 -18.41 -2.05 -18.30
C GLU A 35 -17.00 -1.91 -17.68
N LEU A 36 -16.57 -0.69 -17.38
CA LEU A 36 -15.27 -0.41 -16.76
C LEU A 36 -15.33 -0.45 -15.24
N LYS A 37 -16.49 -0.12 -14.66
CA LYS A 37 -16.70 -0.07 -13.22
C LYS A 37 -16.33 -1.40 -12.55
N ALA A 38 -16.85 -2.52 -13.04
CA ALA A 38 -16.56 -3.84 -12.46
C ALA A 38 -15.05 -4.17 -12.48
N LYS A 39 -14.39 -3.89 -13.61
CA LYS A 39 -12.94 -4.10 -13.76
C LYS A 39 -12.11 -3.21 -12.84
N TYR A 40 -12.52 -1.96 -12.66
CA TYR A 40 -11.84 -1.03 -11.76
C TYR A 40 -12.06 -1.38 -10.30
N GLU A 41 -13.27 -1.79 -9.92
CA GLU A 41 -13.56 -2.27 -8.56
C GLU A 41 -12.73 -3.50 -8.21
N GLU A 42 -12.55 -4.44 -9.15
CA GLU A 42 -11.65 -5.59 -8.96
C GLU A 42 -10.20 -5.16 -8.74
N GLN A 43 -9.66 -4.29 -9.60
CA GLN A 43 -8.29 -3.79 -9.45
C GLN A 43 -8.10 -3.02 -8.14
N ILE A 44 -9.09 -2.25 -7.71
CA ILE A 44 -9.04 -1.54 -6.42
C ILE A 44 -9.08 -2.50 -5.24
N ALA A 45 -9.89 -3.56 -5.32
CA ALA A 45 -9.91 -4.60 -4.29
C ALA A 45 -8.52 -5.26 -4.15
N GLU A 46 -7.82 -5.52 -5.25
CA GLU A 46 -6.44 -6.01 -5.22
C GLU A 46 -5.47 -5.01 -4.58
N LEU A 47 -5.57 -3.72 -4.91
CA LEU A 47 -4.76 -2.67 -4.29
C LEU A 47 -5.00 -2.59 -2.77
N ARG A 48 -6.26 -2.67 -2.33
CA ARG A 48 -6.63 -2.69 -0.91
C ARG A 48 -6.05 -3.89 -0.19
N LYS A 49 -6.10 -5.08 -0.80
CA LYS A 49 -5.48 -6.29 -0.25
C LYS A 49 -3.97 -6.13 -0.07
N LYS A 50 -3.27 -5.61 -1.09
CA LYS A 50 -1.83 -5.34 -1.00
C LYS A 50 -1.49 -4.30 0.08
N ARG A 51 -2.33 -3.27 0.26
CA ARG A 51 -2.19 -2.30 1.36
C ARG A 51 -2.36 -2.96 2.73
N GLN A 52 -3.32 -3.87 2.89
CA GLN A 52 -3.52 -4.62 4.14
C GLN A 52 -2.36 -5.58 4.45
N GLU A 53 -1.82 -6.25 3.44
CA GLU A 53 -0.61 -7.07 3.57
C GLU A 53 0.59 -6.21 4.01
N GLY A 54 0.70 -5.02 3.43
CA GLY A 54 1.64 -4.00 3.86
C GLY A 54 1.47 -3.63 5.34
N ASP A 55 0.27 -3.25 5.76
CA ASP A 55 -0.01 -2.89 7.16
C ASP A 55 0.39 -4.01 8.13
N SER A 56 0.07 -5.26 7.80
CA SER A 56 0.45 -6.44 8.59
C SER A 56 1.97 -6.59 8.72
N LYS A 57 2.69 -6.39 7.61
CA LYS A 57 4.16 -6.39 7.57
C LYS A 57 4.77 -5.27 8.40
N LEU A 58 4.18 -4.07 8.35
CA LEU A 58 4.63 -2.93 9.16
C LEU A 58 4.45 -3.20 10.66
N ASN A 59 3.33 -3.82 11.03
CA ASN A 59 3.06 -4.22 12.41
C ASN A 59 4.06 -5.28 12.88
N ALA A 60 4.45 -6.23 12.03
CA ALA A 60 5.50 -7.20 12.34
C ALA A 60 6.85 -6.52 12.60
N ILE A 61 7.25 -5.55 11.76
CA ILE A 61 8.49 -4.77 11.97
C ILE A 61 8.42 -3.98 13.28
N LYS A 62 7.27 -3.36 13.58
CA LYS A 62 7.07 -2.61 14.83
C LYS A 62 7.20 -3.51 16.07
N ALA A 63 6.69 -4.73 15.99
CA ALA A 63 6.76 -5.71 17.09
C ALA A 63 8.13 -6.40 17.22
N ALA A 64 8.98 -6.31 16.19
CA ALA A 64 10.29 -6.93 16.19
C ALA A 64 11.28 -6.25 17.14
N ALA A 65 12.22 -7.06 17.65
CA ALA A 65 13.34 -6.59 18.45
C ALA A 65 14.35 -5.84 17.57
N ASP A 66 15.23 -5.07 18.21
CA ASP A 66 16.14 -4.15 17.54
C ASP A 66 17.23 -4.86 16.69
N ASP A 67 17.44 -6.15 16.91
CA ASP A 67 18.34 -7.03 16.17
C ASP A 67 17.70 -7.71 14.94
N SER A 68 16.37 -7.78 14.88
CA SER A 68 15.62 -8.56 13.88
C SER A 68 14.81 -7.71 12.89
N TRP A 69 14.51 -6.44 13.24
CA TRP A 69 13.69 -5.57 12.40
C TRP A 69 14.34 -5.24 11.04
N GLU A 70 15.68 -5.19 10.93
CA GLU A 70 16.37 -4.90 9.66
C GLU A 70 16.20 -6.04 8.64
N HIS A 71 16.19 -7.28 9.12
CA HIS A 71 15.93 -8.46 8.29
C HIS A 71 14.49 -8.42 7.76
N LEU A 72 13.53 -8.26 8.66
CA LEU A 72 12.10 -8.13 8.28
C LEU A 72 11.90 -6.98 7.30
N LYS A 73 12.50 -5.81 7.57
CA LYS A 73 12.49 -4.68 6.63
C LYS A 73 12.89 -5.14 5.22
N GLY A 74 14.04 -5.81 5.06
CA GLY A 74 14.51 -6.32 3.77
C GLY A 74 13.52 -7.23 3.06
N GLU A 75 12.82 -8.10 3.80
CA GLU A 75 11.76 -8.97 3.24
C GLU A 75 10.52 -8.19 2.80
N THR A 76 10.22 -7.08 3.48
CA THR A 76 9.05 -6.23 3.18
C THR A 76 9.27 -5.25 2.03
N GLU A 77 10.52 -4.87 1.70
CA GLU A 77 10.84 -3.90 0.64
C GLU A 77 10.21 -4.27 -0.72
N ARG A 78 10.17 -5.56 -1.07
CA ARG A 78 9.50 -6.02 -2.30
C ARG A 78 8.01 -5.76 -2.29
N THR A 79 7.35 -5.92 -1.14
CA THR A 79 5.91 -5.63 -0.99
C THR A 79 5.63 -4.14 -1.13
N TRP A 80 6.47 -3.28 -0.54
CA TRP A 80 6.37 -1.83 -0.71
C TRP A 80 6.53 -1.39 -2.16
N GLY A 81 7.54 -1.95 -2.84
CA GLY A 81 7.77 -1.69 -4.27
C GLY A 81 6.59 -2.12 -5.14
N ALA A 82 6.06 -3.32 -4.90
CA ALA A 82 4.92 -3.86 -5.65
C ALA A 82 3.63 -3.06 -5.43
N LEU A 83 3.35 -2.63 -4.19
CA LEU A 83 2.19 -1.80 -3.88
C LEU A 83 2.31 -0.43 -4.55
N LYS A 84 3.46 0.23 -4.41
CA LYS A 84 3.73 1.53 -5.05
C LYS A 84 3.55 1.46 -6.57
N ALA A 85 4.11 0.43 -7.20
CA ALA A 85 4.01 0.24 -8.65
C ALA A 85 2.55 0.05 -9.08
N ALA A 86 1.80 -0.80 -8.37
CA ALA A 86 0.40 -1.07 -8.69
C ALA A 86 -0.50 0.17 -8.53
N VAL A 87 -0.33 0.95 -7.45
CA VAL A 87 -1.07 2.22 -7.26
C VAL A 87 -0.76 3.21 -8.38
N ASN A 88 0.53 3.40 -8.71
CA ASN A 88 0.95 4.33 -9.75
C ASN A 88 0.46 3.91 -11.14
N GLU A 89 0.53 2.61 -11.45
CA GLU A 89 0.04 2.08 -12.72
C GLU A 89 -1.47 2.32 -12.86
N PHE A 90 -2.24 2.02 -11.81
CA PHE A 90 -3.68 2.21 -11.84
C PHE A 90 -4.07 3.70 -11.94
N LYS A 91 -3.39 4.57 -11.18
CA LYS A 91 -3.49 6.02 -11.35
C LYS A 91 -3.22 6.49 -12.77
N SER A 92 -2.19 5.94 -13.43
CA SER A 92 -1.87 6.30 -14.82
C SER A 92 -2.93 5.84 -15.81
N ARG A 93 -3.59 4.71 -15.56
CA ARG A 93 -4.68 4.18 -16.39
C ARG A 93 -5.98 4.97 -16.26
N MET A 94 -6.15 5.69 -15.14
CA MET A 94 -7.33 6.49 -14.82
C MET A 94 -7.13 8.01 -14.97
N LYS A 95 -5.99 8.44 -15.50
CA LYS A 95 -5.80 9.81 -16.01
C LYS A 95 -6.55 9.97 -17.33
#